data_AF-A0AAD3Y7B1-F1
#
_entry.id   AF-A0AAD3Y7B1-F1
#
_cell.length_a   1.000
_cell.length_b   1.000
_cell.length_c   1.000
_cell.angle_alpha   90.00
_cell.angle_beta   90.00
_cell.angle_gamma   90.00
#
_symmetry.space_group_name_H-M   'P 1'
#
loop_
_entity.id
_entity.type
_entity.pdbx_description
1 polymer ?
#
loop_
_entity_poly.entity_id
_entity_poly.type
_entity_poly.pdbx_seq_one_letter_code
_entity_poly.pdbx_strand_id
1 'polypeptide(L)'
;MPLFLVIKNVVMRSLFKALDDYYVDNRGEVGSWVCETAMDGLERCTYILCRRDAMNFLNKSEELGQASNNAVVTSHATDTLFDIDLATNLVAGIVKQADEKMDKVREAAAEVLRRILYNNTIFVPFIPHQEKLEEIFPNELGLKWG
;
A
#
# COMPACT_ATOMS: atom_id res chain seq x y z
N MET A 1 5.18 4.55 -19.25
CA MET A 1 5.90 3.57 -18.41
C MET A 1 6.94 4.15 -17.43
N PRO A 2 7.61 5.31 -17.61
CA PRO A 2 8.60 5.75 -16.61
C PRO A 2 7.99 6.24 -15.28
N LEU A 3 6.82 6.88 -15.32
CA LEU A 3 6.21 7.46 -14.12
C LEU A 3 5.87 6.41 -13.04
N PHE A 4 5.21 5.31 -13.40
CA PHE A 4 4.81 4.29 -12.44
C PHE A 4 6.00 3.55 -11.82
N LEU A 5 7.08 3.38 -12.59
CA LEU A 5 8.34 2.84 -12.08
C LEU A 5 9.02 3.80 -11.11
N VAL A 6 8.94 5.12 -11.34
CA VAL A 6 9.40 6.13 -10.38
C VAL A 6 8.56 6.09 -9.11
N ILE A 7 7.23 5.97 -9.23
CA ILE A 7 6.34 5.83 -8.06
C ILE A 7 6.72 4.58 -7.25
N LYS A 8 6.83 3.42 -7.90
CA LYS A 8 7.20 2.15 -7.27
C LYS A 8 8.58 2.19 -6.61
N ASN A 9 9.61 2.63 -7.34
CA ASN A 9 10.99 2.43 -6.91
C ASN A 9 11.58 3.63 -6.15
N VAL A 10 11.05 4.83 -6.33
CA VAL A 10 11.59 6.05 -5.71
C VAL A 10 10.61 6.58 -4.68
N VAL A 11 9.37 6.88 -5.08
CA VAL A 11 8.41 7.55 -4.20
C VAL A 11 8.02 6.65 -3.02
N MET A 12 7.58 5.42 -3.28
CA MET A 12 7.23 4.46 -2.22
C MET A 12 8.40 4.23 -1.26
N ARG A 13 9.63 4.07 -1.78
CA ARG A 13 10.82 3.86 -0.94
C ARG A 13 11.14 5.07 -0.06
N SER A 14 10.98 6.29 -0.58
CA SER A 14 11.17 7.51 0.21
C SER A 14 10.11 7.66 1.29
N LEU A 15 8.85 7.32 0.97
CA LEU A 15 7.77 7.34 1.95
C LEU A 15 7.97 6.29 3.05
N PHE A 16 8.44 5.08 2.71
CA PHE A 16 8.79 4.09 3.73
C PHE A 16 9.87 4.58 4.68
N LYS A 17 10.92 5.26 4.17
CA LYS A 17 11.95 5.86 5.03
C LYS A 17 11.38 6.98 5.92
N ALA A 18 10.42 7.74 5.42
CA ALA A 18 9.80 8.82 6.18
C ALA A 18 8.97 8.32 7.37
N LEU A 19 8.54 7.04 7.38
CA LEU A 19 7.89 6.43 8.55
C LEU A 19 8.84 6.31 9.76
N ASP A 20 10.17 6.34 9.54
CA ASP A 20 11.15 6.28 10.62
C ASP A 20 11.62 7.68 11.09
N ASP A 21 11.17 8.76 10.45
CA ASP A 21 11.61 10.13 10.75
C ASP A 21 11.19 10.59 12.15
N TYR A 22 10.14 9.97 12.71
CA TYR A 22 9.68 10.20 14.08
C TYR A 22 10.76 9.93 15.13
N TYR A 23 11.66 8.97 14.89
CA TYR A 23 12.66 8.52 15.86
C TYR A 23 13.90 9.42 15.94
N VAL A 24 13.97 10.48 15.13
CA VAL A 24 15.14 11.37 15.04
C VAL A 24 14.95 12.60 15.93
N ASP A 25 15.79 12.69 16.96
CA ASP A 25 16.16 13.86 17.78
C ASP A 25 15.10 14.91 18.19
N ASN A 26 14.11 14.52 19.02
CA ASN A 26 13.10 15.43 19.59
C ASN A 26 12.13 16.05 18.58
N ARG A 27 11.95 15.44 17.40
CA ARG A 27 11.01 15.94 16.39
C ARG A 27 9.54 15.80 16.75
N GLY A 28 9.19 15.00 17.75
CA GLY A 28 7.85 14.91 18.36
C GLY A 28 6.69 15.16 17.38
N GLU A 29 6.21 16.41 17.34
CA GLU A 29 5.12 16.85 16.43
C GLU A 29 5.49 16.86 14.95
N VAL A 30 6.66 17.37 14.55
CA VAL A 30 7.11 17.41 13.15
C VAL A 30 7.30 16.01 12.61
N GLY A 31 7.94 15.14 13.40
CA GLY A 31 8.13 13.73 13.02
C GLY A 31 6.81 13.00 12.84
N SER A 32 5.82 13.30 13.70
CA SER A 32 4.47 12.75 13.57
C SER A 32 3.77 13.20 12.29
N TRP A 33 3.85 14.49 11.93
CA TRP A 33 3.27 14.98 10.67
C TRP A 33 3.93 14.36 9.44
N VAL A 34 5.24 14.16 9.47
CA VAL A 34 5.97 13.48 8.40
C VAL A 34 5.49 12.05 8.26
N CYS A 35 5.33 11.31 9.36
CA CYS A 35 4.81 9.93 9.35
C CYS A 35 3.36 9.87 8.85
N GLU A 36 2.47 10.73 9.35
CA GLU A 36 1.08 10.83 8.91
C GLU A 36 1.00 11.10 7.40
N THR A 37 1.74 12.10 6.92
CA THR A 37 1.78 12.45 5.49
C THR A 37 2.39 11.32 4.65
N ALA A 38 3.37 10.60 5.19
CA ALA A 38 3.98 9.47 4.51
C ALA A 38 2.99 8.32 4.35
N MET A 39 2.21 7.98 5.38
CA MET A 39 1.17 6.95 5.30
C MET A 39 0.08 7.30 4.28
N ASP A 40 -0.40 8.56 4.27
CA ASP A 40 -1.33 9.04 3.23
C ASP A 40 -0.73 8.96 1.82
N GLY A 41 0.57 9.26 1.69
CA GLY A 41 1.31 9.11 0.44
C GLY A 41 1.40 7.67 -0.03
N LEU A 42 1.65 6.74 0.89
CA LEU A 42 1.74 5.30 0.62
C LEU A 42 0.40 4.74 0.17
N GLU A 43 -0.70 5.14 0.82
CA GLU A 43 -2.06 4.79 0.39
C GLU A 43 -2.32 5.24 -1.06
N ARG A 44 -2.08 6.51 -1.37
CA ARG A 44 -2.31 7.06 -2.72
C ARG A 44 -1.46 6.36 -3.77
N CYS A 45 -0.18 6.15 -3.48
CA CYS A 45 0.72 5.46 -4.41
C CYS A 45 0.27 4.02 -4.65
N THR A 46 -0.15 3.31 -3.59
CA THR A 46 -0.72 1.96 -3.68
C THR A 46 -1.89 1.93 -4.65
N TYR A 47 -2.88 2.82 -4.49
CA TYR A 47 -4.02 2.86 -5.40
C TYR A 47 -3.64 3.19 -6.84
N ILE A 48 -2.66 4.07 -7.06
CA ILE A 48 -2.18 4.40 -8.40
C ILE A 48 -1.56 3.17 -9.08
N LEU A 49 -0.71 2.42 -8.35
CA LEU A 49 -0.04 1.24 -8.90
C LEU A 49 -1.05 0.10 -9.14
N CYS A 50 -1.92 -0.21 -8.18
CA CYS A 50 -2.95 -1.25 -8.31
C CYS A 50 -3.91 -0.96 -9.46
N ARG A 51 -4.39 0.28 -9.59
CA ARG A 51 -5.24 0.69 -10.71
C ARG A 51 -4.53 0.51 -12.05
N ARG A 52 -3.24 0.86 -12.12
CA ARG A 52 -2.48 0.73 -13.37
C ARG A 52 -2.29 -0.73 -13.75
N ASP A 53 -2.02 -1.60 -12.79
CA ASP A 53 -1.93 -3.05 -13.02
C ASP A 53 -3.26 -3.61 -13.52
N ALA A 54 -4.39 -3.26 -12.89
CA ALA A 54 -5.72 -3.67 -13.35
C ALA A 54 -6.00 -3.28 -14.81
N MET A 55 -5.64 -2.06 -15.22
CA MET A 55 -5.76 -1.62 -16.62
C MET A 55 -4.85 -2.41 -17.57
N ASN A 56 -3.62 -2.72 -17.15
CA ASN A 56 -2.71 -3.52 -17.96
C ASN A 56 -3.26 -4.94 -18.18
N PHE A 57 -3.89 -5.55 -17.18
CA PHE A 57 -4.54 -6.87 -17.31
C PHE A 57 -5.76 -6.84 -18.24
N LEU A 58 -6.59 -5.80 -18.16
CA LEU A 58 -7.74 -5.63 -19.06
C LEU A 58 -7.29 -5.56 -20.52
N ASN A 59 -6.31 -4.71 -20.82
CA ASN A 59 -5.79 -4.54 -22.19
C ASN A 59 -5.19 -5.84 -22.74
N LYS A 60 -4.46 -6.61 -21.92
CA LYS A 60 -3.90 -7.92 -22.34
C LYS A 60 -5.00 -8.95 -22.63
N SER A 61 -6.12 -8.89 -21.91
CA SER A 61 -7.26 -9.78 -22.14
C SER A 61 -7.96 -9.49 -23.46
N GLU A 62 -8.03 -8.22 -23.87
CA GLU A 62 -8.61 -7.82 -25.17
C GLU A 62 -7.73 -8.25 -26.35
N GLU A 63 -6.40 -8.22 -26.18
CA GLU A 63 -5.43 -8.66 -27.20
C GLU A 63 -5.40 -10.20 -27.37
N LEU A 64 -5.56 -10.98 -26.28
CA LEU A 64 -5.59 -12.45 -26.34
C LEU A 64 -6.86 -13.01 -27.03
N GLY A 65 -7.93 -12.22 -27.12
CA GLY A 65 -9.14 -12.58 -27.86
C GLY A 65 -8.96 -12.66 -29.39
N GLN A 66 -7.81 -12.23 -29.92
CA GLN A 66 -7.53 -12.17 -31.37
C GLN A 66 -6.28 -12.95 -31.83
N ALA A 67 -5.50 -13.57 -30.93
CA ALA A 67 -4.28 -14.29 -31.30
C ALA A 67 -4.27 -15.75 -30.79
N SER A 68 -4.52 -16.67 -31.73
CA SER A 68 -4.35 -18.11 -31.59
C SER A 68 -2.85 -18.49 -31.51
N ASN A 69 -2.55 -19.36 -30.54
CA ASN A 69 -1.39 -20.26 -30.41
C ASN A 69 0.02 -19.65 -30.38
N ASN A 70 0.55 -19.48 -29.16
CA ASN A 70 1.82 -20.08 -28.74
C ASN A 70 1.97 -19.95 -27.22
N ALA A 71 1.52 -20.99 -26.52
CA ALA A 71 1.71 -21.13 -25.08
C ALA A 71 3.18 -21.49 -24.79
N VAL A 72 4.04 -20.48 -24.67
CA VAL A 72 5.23 -20.59 -23.83
C VAL A 72 4.82 -20.12 -22.44
N VAL A 73 4.32 -21.08 -21.66
CA VAL A 73 4.14 -20.95 -20.23
C VAL A 73 5.54 -20.99 -19.61
N THR A 74 6.13 -19.82 -19.37
CA THR A 74 7.26 -19.67 -18.45
C THR A 74 6.93 -18.58 -17.43
N SER A 75 6.54 -19.08 -16.27
CA SER A 75 6.53 -18.44 -14.95
C SER A 75 7.66 -17.42 -14.73
N HIS A 76 7.28 -16.17 -14.45
CA HIS A 76 7.48 -15.56 -13.13
C HIS A 76 6.60 -14.30 -13.04
N ALA A 77 5.89 -14.17 -11.92
CA ALA A 77 4.98 -13.07 -11.60
C ALA A 77 5.74 -11.76 -11.27
N THR A 78 6.61 -11.29 -12.17
CA THR A 78 7.56 -10.19 -11.89
C THR A 78 7.20 -8.85 -12.53
N ASP A 79 6.14 -8.79 -13.33
CA ASP A 79 5.82 -7.59 -14.12
C ASP A 79 4.58 -6.83 -13.61
N THR A 80 4.28 -6.96 -12.31
CA THR A 80 3.28 -6.11 -11.65
C THR A 80 3.96 -4.90 -11.01
N LEU A 81 3.30 -3.75 -11.09
CA LEU A 81 3.75 -2.53 -10.44
C LEU A 81 3.56 -2.62 -8.92
N PHE A 82 2.49 -3.27 -8.46
CA PHE A 82 2.26 -3.61 -7.06
C PHE A 82 2.48 -5.12 -6.87
N ASP A 83 3.56 -5.49 -6.17
CA ASP A 83 3.96 -6.86 -5.92
C ASP A 83 3.87 -7.23 -4.43
N ILE A 84 4.13 -8.50 -4.13
CA ILE A 84 4.04 -9.04 -2.77
C ILE A 84 5.00 -8.35 -1.78
N ASP A 85 6.18 -7.95 -2.25
CA ASP A 85 7.17 -7.26 -1.41
C ASP A 85 6.67 -5.86 -1.07
N LEU A 86 6.09 -5.15 -2.04
CA LEU A 86 5.54 -3.82 -1.81
C LEU A 86 4.33 -3.87 -0.87
N ALA A 87 3.45 -4.87 -1.02
CA ALA A 87 2.31 -5.09 -0.14
C ALA A 87 2.75 -5.44 1.29
N THR A 88 3.76 -6.30 1.44
CA THR A 88 4.30 -6.69 2.74
C THR A 88 4.93 -5.50 3.45
N ASN A 89 5.75 -4.71 2.76
CA ASN A 89 6.36 -3.51 3.34
C ASN A 89 5.34 -2.42 3.67
N LEU A 90 4.30 -2.28 2.84
CA LEU A 90 3.18 -1.37 3.09
C LEU A 90 2.48 -1.71 4.40
N VAL A 91 2.03 -2.96 4.54
CA VAL A 91 1.28 -3.39 5.72
C VAL A 91 2.18 -3.40 6.96
N ALA A 92 3.40 -3.93 6.87
CA ALA A 92 4.32 -3.94 8.00
C ALA A 92 4.66 -2.52 8.48
N GLY A 93 4.88 -1.59 7.55
CA GLY A 93 5.15 -0.19 7.85
C GLY A 93 3.99 0.48 8.56
N ILE A 94 2.76 0.32 8.05
CA ILE A 94 1.57 0.95 8.67
C ILE A 94 1.23 0.29 10.01
N VAL A 95 1.28 -1.04 10.12
CA VAL A 95 1.00 -1.75 11.38
C VAL A 95 2.03 -1.40 12.44
N LYS A 96 3.31 -1.20 12.09
CA LYS A 96 4.31 -0.67 13.01
C LYS A 96 3.86 0.69 13.57
N GLN A 97 3.40 1.60 12.72
CA GLN A 97 2.91 2.92 13.17
C GLN A 97 1.65 2.82 14.06
N ALA A 98 0.81 1.80 13.84
CA ALA A 98 -0.35 1.52 14.68
C ALA A 98 0.02 0.98 16.08
N ASP A 99 1.26 0.53 16.29
CA ASP A 99 1.78 0.06 17.58
C ASP A 99 2.66 1.12 18.29
N GLU A 100 2.74 2.33 17.75
CA GLU A 100 3.53 3.43 18.32
C GLU A 100 2.88 4.05 19.56
N LYS A 101 3.69 4.66 20.43
CA LYS A 101 3.24 5.26 21.69
C LYS A 101 2.31 6.49 21.52
N MET A 102 2.27 7.10 20.34
CA MET A 102 1.53 8.33 20.10
C MET A 102 0.15 8.07 19.50
N ASP A 103 -0.89 8.46 20.23
CA ASP A 103 -2.32 8.29 19.87
C ASP A 103 -2.60 8.82 18.46
N LYS A 104 -2.08 10.01 18.13
CA LYS A 104 -2.31 10.64 16.82
C LYS A 104 -1.77 9.82 15.65
N VAL A 105 -0.54 9.28 15.78
CA VAL A 105 0.09 8.47 14.74
C VAL A 105 -0.61 7.11 14.63
N ARG A 106 -0.94 6.51 15.77
CA ARG A 106 -1.66 5.24 15.86
C ARG A 106 -3.05 5.31 15.22
N GLU A 107 -3.82 6.35 15.53
CA GLU A 107 -5.13 6.59 14.92
C GLU A 107 -5.02 6.81 13.41
N ALA A 108 -4.05 7.62 12.97
CA ALA A 108 -3.80 7.83 11.54
C ALA A 108 -3.43 6.53 10.82
N ALA A 109 -2.55 5.71 11.41
CA ALA A 109 -2.13 4.44 10.85
C ALA A 109 -3.29 3.44 10.73
N ALA A 110 -4.09 3.32 11.78
CA ALA A 110 -5.26 2.45 11.78
C ALA A 110 -6.28 2.86 10.71
N GLU A 111 -6.55 4.16 10.57
CA GLU A 111 -7.45 4.65 9.52
C GLU A 111 -6.88 4.44 8.11
N VAL A 112 -5.58 4.65 7.89
CA VAL A 112 -4.94 4.38 6.59
C VAL A 112 -5.05 2.90 6.24
N LEU A 113 -4.77 2.01 7.19
CA LEU A 113 -4.86 0.56 6.97
C LEU A 113 -6.30 0.14 6.68
N ARG A 114 -7.28 0.66 7.44
CA ARG A 114 -8.71 0.40 7.20
C ARG A 114 -9.12 0.85 5.79
N ARG A 115 -8.68 2.02 5.34
CA ARG A 115 -8.98 2.51 3.97
C ARG A 115 -8.39 1.59 2.91
N ILE A 116 -7.19 1.05 3.11
CA ILE A 116 -6.55 0.09 2.20
C ILE A 116 -7.31 -1.24 2.17
N LEU A 117 -7.69 -1.77 3.34
CA LEU A 117 -8.39 -3.07 3.46
C LEU A 117 -9.78 -3.04 2.81
N TYR A 118 -10.55 -1.98 3.06
CA TYR A 118 -11.96 -1.90 2.68
C TYR A 118 -12.24 -0.94 1.52
N ASN A 119 -11.26 -0.72 0.65
CA ASN A 119 -11.45 0.15 -0.51
C ASN A 119 -12.38 -0.51 -1.56
N ASN A 120 -13.59 0.03 -1.73
CA ASN A 120 -14.56 -0.48 -2.70
C ASN A 120 -14.28 -0.07 -4.16
N THR A 121 -13.33 0.85 -4.38
CA THR A 121 -13.03 1.39 -5.72
C THR A 121 -11.78 0.74 -6.31
N ILE A 122 -10.74 0.55 -5.50
CA ILE A 122 -9.45 0.00 -5.94
C ILE A 122 -9.12 -1.22 -5.09
N PHE A 123 -9.12 -2.40 -5.72
CA PHE A 123 -8.65 -3.61 -5.08
C PHE A 123 -7.14 -3.58 -4.89
N VAL A 124 -6.67 -3.83 -3.66
CA VAL A 124 -5.25 -3.93 -3.31
C VAL A 124 -4.89 -5.41 -3.12
N PRO A 125 -4.10 -6.01 -4.02
CA PRO A 125 -3.76 -7.43 -3.95
C PRO A 125 -2.64 -7.70 -2.93
N PHE A 126 -2.42 -8.97 -2.62
CA PHE A 126 -1.28 -9.47 -1.83
C PHE A 126 -1.19 -8.96 -0.38
N ILE A 127 -2.29 -8.48 0.21
CA ILE A 127 -2.31 -8.07 1.62
C ILE A 127 -1.98 -9.29 2.49
N PRO A 128 -0.87 -9.27 3.25
CA PRO A 128 -0.50 -10.39 4.11
C PRO A 128 -1.50 -10.54 5.25
N HIS A 129 -1.92 -11.77 5.55
CA HIS A 129 -2.82 -12.10 6.66
C HIS A 129 -4.12 -11.27 6.71
N GLN A 130 -4.70 -10.95 5.55
CA GLN A 130 -5.85 -10.04 5.41
C GLN A 130 -7.01 -10.34 6.39
N GLU A 131 -7.44 -11.59 6.53
CA GLU A 131 -8.53 -11.97 7.45
C GLU A 131 -8.24 -11.55 8.90
N LYS A 132 -7.01 -11.75 9.39
CA LYS A 132 -6.60 -11.34 10.75
C LYS A 132 -6.53 -9.82 10.87
N LEU A 133 -6.08 -9.12 9.82
CA LEU A 133 -6.06 -7.68 9.81
C LEU A 133 -7.48 -7.10 9.85
N GLU A 134 -8.44 -7.71 9.15
CA GLU A 134 -9.83 -7.30 9.17
C GLU A 134 -10.51 -7.56 10.52
N GLU A 135 -10.09 -8.59 11.26
CA GLU A 135 -10.52 -8.83 12.65
C GLU A 135 -9.99 -7.74 13.59
N ILE A 136 -8.72 -7.38 13.44
CA ILE A 136 -8.07 -6.36 14.30
C ILE A 136 -8.56 -4.96 13.95
N PHE A 137 -8.75 -4.66 12.66
CA PHE A 137 -9.11 -3.36 12.10
C PHE A 137 -10.48 -3.44 11.42
N PRO A 138 -11.60 -3.44 12.16
CA PRO A 138 -12.92 -3.61 11.56
C PRO A 138 -13.34 -2.39 10.72
N ASN A 139 -14.27 -2.61 9.78
CA ASN A 139 -14.82 -1.56 8.91
C ASN A 139 -15.89 -0.69 9.60
N GLU A 140 -15.61 -0.21 10.80
CA GLU A 140 -16.49 0.69 11.56
C GLU A 140 -15.91 2.11 11.55
N LEU A 141 -16.74 3.11 11.27
CA LEU A 141 -16.31 4.50 11.25
C LEU A 141 -16.19 5.06 12.66
N GLY A 142 -15.03 5.64 12.99
CA GLY A 142 -14.82 6.36 14.25
C GLY A 142 -14.45 5.46 15.44
N LEU A 143 -13.87 4.28 15.20
CA LEU A 143 -13.19 3.55 16.27
C LEU A 143 -12.11 4.47 16.85
N LYS A 144 -12.16 4.69 18.16
CA LYS A 144 -11.05 5.34 18.86
C LYS A 144 -9.99 4.28 19.06
N TRP A 145 -8.93 4.36 18.27
CA TRP A 145 -7.77 3.47 18.33
C TRP A 145 -6.89 3.68 19.57
N GLY A 146 -7.37 4.52 20.50
CA GLY A 146 -6.84 4.81 21.82
C GLY A 146 -5.66 5.75 21.78
#